data_AF-A0A7K3Y7J4-F1
#
_entry.id   AF-A0A7K3Y7J4-F1
#
_cell.length_a   1.000
_cell.length_b   1.000
_cell.length_c   1.000
_cell.angle_alpha   90.00
_cell.angle_beta   90.00
_cell.angle_gamma   90.00
#
_symmetry.space_group_name_H-M   'P 1'
#
loop_
_entity.id
_entity.type
_entity.pdbx_description
1 polymer ?
#
loop_
_entity_poly.entity_id
_entity_poly.type
_entity_poly.pdbx_seq_one_letter_code
_entity_poly.pdbx_strand_id
1 'polypeptide(L)'
;MTNYRQFQGEQTLNFSFDKNKNVIVVLGKNGAGKSNILNALTWCFYGIEVHKDEVTQDNSGMPIINVTELETLKPNQSTYAEVLVNIETDIGPWTVKRRIEGGKTALGKMYFDPPRLTVIHPVGGQDKIAEGEETQRLINNLLPEALRNFFFIDGEQLREFFKYSSPKEVATAIDNVSQLDLVFKAAGNLTKYERE
;
A
#
# COMPACT_ATOMS: atom_id res chain seq x y z
N MET A 1 -1.30 10.27 -7.13
CA MET A 1 -2.60 9.84 -6.58
C MET A 1 -3.69 10.56 -7.35
N THR A 2 -4.76 9.87 -7.72
CA THR A 2 -5.87 10.47 -8.47
C THR A 2 -7.18 10.13 -7.78
N ASN A 3 -7.99 11.14 -7.47
CA ASN A 3 -9.33 11.00 -6.88
C ASN A 3 -9.40 10.10 -5.63
N TYR A 4 -8.31 10.02 -4.86
CA TYR A 4 -8.25 9.18 -3.66
C TYR A 4 -8.72 9.98 -2.45
N ARG A 5 -9.80 9.54 -1.80
CA ARG A 5 -10.37 10.20 -0.61
C ARG A 5 -10.61 11.68 -0.89
N GLN A 6 -10.13 12.55 -0.01
CA GLN A 6 -10.19 14.01 -0.15
C GLN A 6 -9.31 14.61 -1.27
N PHE A 7 -8.43 13.83 -1.88
CA PHE A 7 -7.55 14.28 -2.94
C PHE A 7 -8.25 14.17 -4.29
N GLN A 8 -9.06 15.19 -4.63
CA GLN A 8 -9.72 15.31 -5.93
C GLN A 8 -8.69 15.63 -7.03
N GLY A 9 -8.88 15.06 -8.22
CA GLY A 9 -7.99 15.20 -9.34
C GLY A 9 -6.63 14.52 -9.11
N GLU A 10 -5.65 14.88 -9.91
CA GLU A 10 -4.28 14.36 -9.81
C GLU A 10 -3.46 15.14 -8.77
N GLN A 11 -2.89 14.41 -7.81
CA GLN A 11 -2.00 14.91 -6.77
C GLN A 11 -0.69 14.13 -6.79
N THR A 12 0.43 14.86 -6.87
CA THR A 12 1.77 14.26 -6.96
C THR A 12 2.63 14.74 -5.78
N LEU A 13 3.15 13.79 -5.02
CA LEU A 13 4.16 14.03 -3.98
C LEU A 13 5.49 13.47 -4.47
N ASN A 14 6.52 14.31 -4.49
CA ASN A 14 7.86 13.90 -4.86
C ASN A 14 8.70 13.70 -3.60
N PHE A 15 9.05 12.46 -3.31
CA PHE A 15 9.96 12.09 -2.24
C PHE A 15 11.39 11.99 -2.80
N SER A 16 11.97 13.13 -3.18
CA SER A 16 13.34 13.15 -3.71
C SER A 16 14.35 12.81 -2.63
N PHE A 17 15.29 11.92 -2.93
CA PHE A 17 16.39 11.57 -2.03
C PHE A 17 17.64 12.39 -2.36
N ASP A 18 18.11 13.16 -1.40
CA ASP A 18 19.44 13.78 -1.40
C ASP A 18 20.17 13.28 -0.14
N LYS A 19 21.41 12.81 -0.27
CA LYS A 19 22.22 12.35 0.88
C LYS A 19 22.33 13.41 1.98
N ASN A 20 22.24 14.69 1.64
CA ASN A 20 22.28 15.81 2.57
C ASN A 20 20.88 16.33 2.98
N LYS A 21 19.81 15.88 2.31
CA LYS A 21 18.41 16.25 2.60
C LYS A 21 17.52 15.02 2.47
N ASN A 22 17.68 14.09 3.41
CA ASN A 22 16.96 12.82 3.46
C ASN A 22 15.69 12.85 4.33
N VAL A 23 15.25 14.04 4.76
CA VAL A 23 14.03 14.23 5.56
C VAL A 23 13.07 15.13 4.80
N ILE A 24 11.84 14.66 4.66
CA ILE A 24 10.75 15.40 4.00
C ILE A 24 9.66 15.65 5.03
N VAL A 25 9.27 16.91 5.16
CA VAL A 25 8.23 17.34 6.10
C VAL A 25 6.98 17.73 5.31
N VAL A 26 5.90 16.98 5.50
CA VAL A 26 4.58 17.31 4.96
C VAL A 26 3.79 18.09 6.00
N LEU A 27 3.71 19.41 5.82
CA LEU A 27 2.98 20.30 6.73
C LEU A 27 1.54 20.52 6.25
N GLY A 28 0.59 20.43 7.17
CA GLY A 28 -0.82 20.70 6.91
C GLY A 28 -1.61 20.81 8.19
N LYS A 29 -2.75 21.52 8.16
CA LYS A 29 -3.66 21.61 9.30
C LYS A 29 -4.25 20.24 9.65
N ASN A 30 -4.82 20.10 10.85
CA ASN A 30 -5.59 18.89 11.18
C ASN A 30 -6.78 18.77 10.22
N GLY A 31 -7.10 17.54 9.81
CA GLY A 31 -8.10 17.29 8.76
C GLY A 31 -7.63 17.61 7.33
N ALA A 32 -6.41 18.14 7.11
CA ALA A 32 -5.89 18.42 5.77
C ALA A 32 -5.46 17.18 4.98
N GLY A 33 -5.59 15.97 5.55
CA GLY A 33 -5.31 14.70 4.86
C GLY A 33 -3.93 14.10 5.05
N LYS A 34 -3.14 14.59 6.02
CA LYS A 34 -1.79 14.05 6.29
C LYS A 34 -1.83 12.53 6.55
N SER A 35 -2.68 12.08 7.47
CA SER A 35 -2.88 10.65 7.74
C SER A 35 -3.45 9.89 6.53
N ASN A 36 -4.21 10.58 5.67
CA ASN A 36 -4.71 10.00 4.42
C ASN A 36 -3.63 9.79 3.37
N ILE A 37 -2.51 10.52 3.40
CA ILE A 37 -1.34 10.19 2.57
C ILE A 37 -0.76 8.85 3.00
N LEU A 38 -0.68 8.60 4.31
CA LEU A 38 -0.20 7.33 4.85
C LEU A 38 -1.16 6.18 4.50
N ASN A 39 -2.47 6.41 4.62
CA ASN A 39 -3.49 5.46 4.17
C ASN A 39 -3.41 5.18 2.66
N ALA A 40 -3.08 6.18 1.83
CA ALA A 40 -2.91 5.97 0.39
C ALA A 40 -1.80 4.96 0.10
N LEU A 41 -0.67 5.07 0.82
CA LEU A 41 0.46 4.14 0.70
C LEU A 41 0.08 2.74 1.15
N THR A 42 -0.49 2.58 2.36
CA THR A 42 -0.88 1.25 2.85
C THR A 42 -1.99 0.63 2.01
N TRP A 43 -2.91 1.45 1.49
CA TRP A 43 -3.94 0.98 0.57
C TRP A 43 -3.32 0.50 -0.73
N CYS A 44 -2.39 1.25 -1.31
CA CYS A 44 -1.68 0.86 -2.52
C CYS A 44 -0.97 -0.49 -2.34
N PHE A 45 -0.18 -0.63 -1.29
CA PHE A 45 0.64 -1.83 -1.05
C PHE A 45 -0.19 -3.04 -0.59
N TYR A 46 -1.12 -2.85 0.34
CA TYR A 46 -1.73 -3.94 1.10
C TYR A 46 -3.26 -4.01 0.95
N GLY A 47 -3.88 -2.98 0.37
CA GLY A 47 -5.34 -2.92 0.23
C GLY A 47 -6.07 -2.52 1.50
N ILE A 48 -5.35 -2.04 2.51
CA ILE A 48 -5.90 -1.64 3.81
C ILE A 48 -5.56 -0.18 4.12
N GLU A 49 -6.41 0.47 4.92
CA GLU A 49 -6.14 1.81 5.44
C GLU A 49 -6.11 1.71 6.97
N VAL A 50 -4.96 2.07 7.53
CA VAL A 50 -4.60 1.83 8.93
C VAL A 50 -4.98 2.98 9.87
N HIS A 51 -5.12 4.20 9.35
CA HIS A 51 -5.52 5.40 10.10
C HIS A 51 -6.95 5.78 9.75
N LYS A 52 -7.90 4.84 9.90
CA LYS A 52 -9.32 5.17 9.81
C LYS A 52 -9.76 5.76 11.14
N ASP A 53 -10.33 6.96 11.11
CA ASP A 53 -10.96 7.55 12.29
C ASP A 53 -12.02 6.58 12.84
N GLU A 54 -11.95 6.29 14.14
CA GLU A 54 -12.88 5.42 14.89
C GLU A 54 -14.35 5.85 14.73
N VAL A 55 -14.59 7.11 14.31
CA VAL A 55 -15.92 7.69 14.02
C VAL A 55 -16.65 6.97 12.87
N THR A 56 -15.98 6.12 12.09
CA THR A 56 -16.57 5.40 10.95
C THR A 56 -16.76 3.89 11.16
N GLN A 57 -16.78 3.41 12.41
CA GLN A 57 -17.01 1.98 12.71
C GLN A 57 -18.45 1.50 12.45
N ASP A 58 -19.38 2.38 12.10
CA ASP A 58 -20.76 1.98 11.76
C ASP A 58 -20.92 1.77 10.24
N ASN A 59 -20.57 0.58 9.77
CA ASN A 59 -21.03 -0.12 8.54
C ASN A 59 -21.16 0.66 7.20
N SER A 60 -20.55 1.82 7.04
CA SER A 60 -20.57 2.60 5.78
C SER A 60 -19.35 3.50 5.66
N GLY A 61 -18.15 2.94 5.80
CA GLY A 61 -16.92 3.68 5.58
C GLY A 61 -16.98 4.46 4.25
N MET A 62 -16.58 5.74 4.27
CA MET A 62 -16.57 6.58 3.06
C MET A 62 -15.89 5.83 1.90
N PRO A 63 -16.31 6.05 0.65
CA PRO A 63 -15.68 5.41 -0.49
C PRO A 63 -14.20 5.83 -0.61
N ILE A 64 -13.39 4.94 -1.19
CA ILE A 64 -11.99 5.25 -1.55
C ILE A 64 -11.96 6.33 -2.64
N ILE A 65 -12.90 6.26 -3.59
CA ILE A 65 -13.09 7.27 -4.61
C ILE A 65 -13.60 8.56 -3.95
N ASN A 66 -13.05 9.69 -4.37
CA ASN A 66 -13.47 11.02 -3.95
C ASN A 66 -14.99 11.18 -4.07
N VAL A 67 -15.62 11.65 -2.99
CA VAL A 67 -17.08 11.75 -2.91
C VAL A 67 -17.62 12.78 -3.89
N THR A 68 -16.94 13.92 -4.06
CA THR A 68 -17.35 14.96 -5.03
C THR A 68 -17.30 14.43 -6.47
N GLU A 69 -16.28 13.64 -6.82
CA GLU A 69 -16.21 12.95 -8.11
C GLU A 69 -17.39 12.00 -8.32
N LEU A 70 -17.76 11.20 -7.31
CA LEU A 70 -18.90 10.29 -7.41
C LEU A 70 -20.24 11.04 -7.53
N GLU A 71 -20.44 12.07 -6.71
CA GLU A 71 -21.70 12.82 -6.66
C GLU A 71 -22.01 13.52 -7.98
N THR A 72 -20.97 14.06 -8.64
CA THR A 72 -21.07 14.77 -9.92
C THR A 72 -21.34 13.87 -11.13
N LEU A 73 -21.19 12.54 -10.99
CA LEU A 73 -21.50 11.60 -12.06
C LEU A 73 -22.98 11.63 -12.44
N LYS A 74 -23.26 11.53 -13.74
CA LYS A 74 -24.59 11.23 -14.30
C LYS A 74 -24.79 9.70 -14.40
N PRO A 75 -26.03 9.22 -14.57
CA PRO A 75 -26.27 7.81 -14.88
C PRO A 75 -25.44 7.33 -16.07
N ASN A 76 -24.94 6.08 -16.01
CA ASN A 76 -24.00 5.47 -16.96
C ASN A 76 -22.62 6.14 -17.08
N GLN A 77 -22.24 6.98 -16.11
CA GLN A 77 -20.86 7.48 -16.01
C GLN A 77 -20.09 6.73 -14.93
N SER A 78 -18.79 6.60 -15.14
CA SER A 78 -17.83 6.03 -14.21
C SER A 78 -16.68 7.00 -13.95
N THR A 79 -16.00 6.77 -12.84
CA THR A 79 -14.76 7.41 -12.44
C THR A 79 -13.88 6.35 -11.77
N TYR A 80 -12.69 6.75 -11.33
CA TYR A 80 -11.76 5.87 -10.63
C TYR A 80 -10.97 6.64 -9.59
N ALA A 81 -10.42 5.90 -8.63
CA ALA A 81 -9.34 6.35 -7.79
C ALA A 81 -8.10 5.48 -8.02
N GLU A 82 -6.93 6.10 -7.96
CA GLU A 82 -5.66 5.43 -8.22
C GLU A 82 -4.56 5.97 -7.30
N VAL A 83 -3.78 5.06 -6.73
CA VAL A 83 -2.53 5.39 -6.06
C VAL A 83 -1.42 4.66 -6.78
N LEU A 84 -0.45 5.43 -7.27
CA LEU A 84 0.75 4.96 -7.93
C LEU A 84 1.95 5.39 -7.06
N VAL A 85 2.80 4.43 -6.74
CA VAL A 85 4.03 4.65 -5.96
C VAL A 85 5.21 4.13 -6.76
N ASN A 86 6.22 4.98 -6.93
CA ASN A 86 7.50 4.61 -7.52
C ASN A 86 8.53 4.45 -6.40
N ILE A 87 9.26 3.34 -6.43
CA ILE A 87 10.26 2.96 -5.43
C ILE A 87 11.56 2.66 -6.16
N GLU A 88 12.64 3.32 -5.77
CA GLU A 88 13.98 2.98 -6.22
C GLU A 88 14.56 1.89 -5.32
N THR A 89 15.00 0.78 -5.91
CA THR A 89 15.64 -0.34 -5.20
C THR A 89 17.04 -0.59 -5.76
N ASP A 90 17.85 -1.37 -5.07
CA ASP A 90 19.18 -1.79 -5.53
C ASP A 90 19.14 -2.63 -6.82
N ILE A 91 18.06 -3.36 -7.03
CA ILE A 91 17.83 -4.16 -8.26
C ILE A 91 17.12 -3.39 -9.37
N GLY A 92 16.74 -2.12 -9.15
CA GLY A 92 16.13 -1.21 -10.13
C GLY A 92 14.79 -0.59 -9.69
N PRO A 93 14.12 0.17 -10.57
CA PRO A 93 12.90 0.90 -10.22
C PRO A 93 11.68 -0.02 -10.19
N TRP A 94 10.83 0.17 -9.18
CA TRP A 94 9.54 -0.50 -9.05
C TRP A 94 8.40 0.51 -9.14
N THR A 95 7.33 0.13 -9.82
CA THR A 95 6.07 0.87 -9.82
C THR A 95 4.96 -0.02 -9.26
N VAL A 96 4.36 0.41 -8.16
CA VAL A 96 3.17 -0.23 -7.59
C VAL A 96 1.97 0.66 -7.83
N LYS A 97 0.92 0.10 -8.42
CA LYS A 97 -0.29 0.84 -8.76
C LYS A 97 -1.52 0.06 -8.28
N ARG A 98 -2.32 0.69 -7.42
CA ARG A 98 -3.64 0.17 -7.05
C ARG A 98 -4.72 1.12 -7.53
N ARG A 99 -5.73 0.55 -8.20
CA ARG A 99 -6.83 1.29 -8.82
C ARG A 99 -8.17 0.67 -8.43
N ILE A 100 -9.16 1.50 -8.17
CA ILE A 100 -10.55 1.11 -7.98
C ILE A 100 -11.43 1.94 -8.92
N GLU A 101 -12.35 1.28 -9.62
CA GLU A 101 -13.31 1.93 -10.50
C GLU A 101 -14.70 1.90 -9.86
N GLY A 102 -15.53 2.87 -10.21
CA GLY A 102 -16.89 2.94 -9.71
C GLY A 102 -17.70 3.97 -10.49
N GLY A 103 -19.01 3.96 -10.30
CA GLY A 103 -19.87 4.85 -11.08
C GLY A 103 -21.33 4.74 -10.73
N LYS A 104 -22.18 5.29 -11.60
CA LYS A 104 -23.63 5.19 -11.51
C LYS A 104 -24.16 4.31 -12.62
N THR A 105 -24.97 3.32 -12.26
CA THR A 105 -25.74 2.52 -13.23
C THR A 105 -26.76 3.37 -13.98
N ALA A 106 -27.42 2.81 -14.99
CA ALA A 106 -28.49 3.49 -15.73
C ALA A 106 -29.64 3.99 -14.81
N LEU A 107 -29.86 3.31 -13.69
CA LEU A 107 -30.86 3.67 -12.68
C LEU A 107 -30.33 4.68 -11.65
N GLY A 108 -29.11 5.19 -11.82
CA GLY A 108 -28.48 6.15 -10.91
C GLY A 108 -27.91 5.52 -9.63
N LYS A 109 -27.99 4.19 -9.45
CA LYS A 109 -27.44 3.50 -8.28
C LYS A 109 -25.91 3.44 -8.38
N MET A 110 -25.22 3.76 -7.29
CA MET A 110 -23.76 3.64 -7.18
C MET A 110 -23.30 2.17 -7.26
N TYR A 111 -22.17 1.94 -7.92
CA TYR A 111 -21.45 0.67 -7.92
C TYR A 111 -19.94 0.91 -7.78
N PHE A 112 -19.24 -0.11 -7.29
CA PHE A 112 -17.77 -0.12 -7.18
C PHE A 112 -17.26 -1.48 -7.63
N ASP A 113 -16.25 -1.46 -8.50
CA ASP A 113 -15.57 -2.66 -8.94
C ASP A 113 -14.52 -3.09 -7.89
N PRO A 114 -14.14 -4.38 -7.85
CA PRO A 114 -13.01 -4.82 -7.03
C PRO A 114 -11.73 -4.06 -7.39
N PRO A 115 -10.92 -3.62 -6.41
CA PRO A 115 -9.64 -2.98 -6.67
C PRO A 115 -8.70 -3.89 -7.46
N ARG A 116 -7.94 -3.31 -8.39
CA ARG A 116 -6.91 -4.00 -9.17
C ARG A 116 -5.54 -3.50 -8.76
N LEU A 117 -4.61 -4.44 -8.57
CA LEU A 117 -3.22 -4.19 -8.26
C LEU A 117 -2.35 -4.56 -9.47
N THR A 118 -1.47 -3.65 -9.86
CA THR A 118 -0.47 -3.84 -10.91
C THR A 118 0.89 -3.51 -10.34
N VAL A 119 1.88 -4.36 -10.60
CA VAL A 119 3.28 -4.13 -10.22
C VAL A 119 4.14 -4.19 -11.47
N ILE A 120 5.03 -3.21 -11.64
CA ILE A 120 6.08 -3.20 -12.65
C ILE A 120 7.41 -3.27 -11.91
N HIS A 121 8.24 -4.25 -12.25
CA HIS A 121 9.53 -4.48 -11.60
C HIS A 121 10.58 -5.00 -12.59
N PRO A 122 11.88 -4.84 -12.31
CA PRO A 122 12.95 -5.32 -13.17
C PRO A 122 13.17 -6.83 -13.01
N VAL A 123 13.21 -7.56 -14.12
CA VAL A 123 13.58 -8.98 -14.17
C VAL A 123 14.54 -9.20 -15.33
N GLY A 124 15.78 -9.60 -15.04
CA GLY A 124 16.78 -9.86 -16.07
C GLY A 124 17.12 -8.64 -16.94
N GLY A 125 17.03 -7.44 -16.38
CA GLY A 125 17.28 -6.17 -17.09
C GLY A 125 16.12 -5.66 -17.94
N GLN A 126 14.93 -6.26 -17.85
CA GLN A 126 13.71 -5.79 -18.52
C GLN A 126 12.58 -5.57 -17.50
N ASP A 127 11.70 -4.63 -17.80
CA ASP A 127 10.52 -4.38 -16.98
C ASP A 127 9.45 -5.44 -17.23
N LYS A 128 9.04 -6.12 -16.17
CA LYS A 128 7.94 -7.10 -16.20
C LYS A 128 6.73 -6.54 -15.46
N ILE A 129 5.57 -6.61 -16.12
CA ILE A 129 4.27 -6.27 -15.54
C ILE A 129 3.67 -7.54 -14.92
N ALA A 130 3.25 -7.43 -13.66
CA ALA A 130 2.52 -8.45 -12.93
C ALA A 130 1.13 -7.95 -12.57
N GLU A 131 0.13 -8.82 -12.74
CA GLU A 131 -1.29 -8.61 -12.40
C GLU A 131 -1.85 -9.89 -11.75
N GLY A 132 -2.92 -9.77 -10.97
CA GLY A 132 -3.56 -10.91 -10.31
C GLY A 132 -2.89 -11.34 -9.00
N GLU A 133 -3.10 -12.58 -8.57
CA GLU A 133 -2.77 -13.05 -7.21
C GLU A 133 -1.28 -12.96 -6.84
N GLU A 134 -0.39 -13.12 -7.81
CA GLU A 134 1.06 -13.06 -7.58
C GLU A 134 1.56 -11.65 -7.22
N THR A 135 0.81 -10.59 -7.58
CA THR A 135 1.23 -9.20 -7.32
C THR A 135 1.37 -8.88 -5.84
N GLN A 136 0.47 -9.40 -5.01
CA GLN A 136 0.54 -9.16 -3.56
C GLN A 136 1.77 -9.85 -2.95
N ARG A 137 2.19 -11.00 -3.48
CA ARG A 137 3.42 -11.69 -3.05
C ARG A 137 4.67 -10.87 -3.40
N LEU A 138 4.73 -10.29 -4.59
CA LEU A 138 5.83 -9.41 -4.99
C LEU A 138 5.97 -8.22 -4.03
N ILE A 139 4.85 -7.57 -3.68
CA ILE A 139 4.86 -6.47 -2.71
C ILE A 139 5.28 -6.98 -1.33
N ASN A 140 4.73 -8.10 -0.87
CA ASN A 140 5.08 -8.64 0.45
C ASN A 140 6.54 -9.10 0.55
N ASN A 141 7.19 -9.43 -0.57
CA ASN A 141 8.63 -9.70 -0.59
C ASN A 141 9.47 -8.41 -0.54
N LEU A 142 8.98 -7.32 -1.13
CA LEU A 142 9.68 -6.03 -1.14
C LEU A 142 9.46 -5.23 0.16
N LEU A 143 8.21 -5.16 0.61
CA LEU A 143 7.74 -4.44 1.79
C LEU A 143 6.73 -5.32 2.53
N PRO A 144 7.17 -6.24 3.39
CA PRO A 144 6.27 -7.15 4.08
C PRO A 144 5.19 -6.43 4.90
N GLU A 145 3.93 -6.81 4.73
CA GLU A 145 2.82 -6.21 5.46
C GLU A 145 2.99 -6.31 6.99
N ALA A 146 3.55 -7.43 7.47
CA ALA A 146 3.83 -7.64 8.89
C ALA A 146 4.76 -6.58 9.49
N LEU A 147 5.61 -5.95 8.67
CA LEU A 147 6.51 -4.88 9.08
C LEU A 147 5.98 -3.48 8.76
N ARG A 148 4.75 -3.34 8.28
CA ARG A 148 4.20 -2.03 7.89
C ARG A 148 4.36 -0.99 9.00
N ASN A 149 4.23 -1.40 10.27
CA ASN A 149 4.32 -0.51 11.43
C ASN A 149 5.75 0.02 11.68
N PHE A 150 6.78 -0.52 11.01
CA PHE A 150 8.14 0.01 11.01
C PHE A 150 8.37 1.03 9.89
N PHE A 151 7.68 0.87 8.75
CA PHE A 151 7.81 1.77 7.59
C PHE A 151 6.82 2.95 7.66
N PHE A 152 5.62 2.69 8.17
CA PHE A 152 4.47 3.59 8.22
C PHE A 152 4.08 3.81 9.67
N ILE A 153 4.87 4.61 10.36
CA ILE A 153 4.72 4.88 11.79
C ILE A 153 3.77 6.07 11.98
N ASP A 154 2.71 5.86 12.76
CA ASP A 154 2.02 6.94 13.45
C ASP A 154 2.62 7.09 14.85
N GLY A 155 3.04 8.31 15.20
CA GLY A 155 3.64 8.61 16.50
C GLY A 155 2.73 8.28 17.68
N GLU A 156 1.42 8.20 17.46
CA GLU A 156 0.47 7.72 18.47
C GLU A 156 0.48 6.19 18.58
N GLN A 157 0.46 5.48 17.46
CA GLN A 157 0.46 4.01 17.40
C GLN A 157 1.81 3.35 17.71
N LEU A 158 2.92 4.08 17.59
CA LEU A 158 4.26 3.57 17.94
C LEU A 158 4.32 3.06 19.39
N ARG A 159 3.58 3.70 20.30
CA ARG A 159 3.49 3.29 21.71
C ARG A 159 2.72 1.98 21.90
N GLU A 160 1.75 1.69 21.04
CA GLU A 160 0.98 0.46 21.09
C GLU A 160 1.75 -0.71 20.46
N PHE A 161 2.50 -0.45 19.39
CA PHE A 161 3.40 -1.43 18.78
C PHE A 161 4.35 -2.06 19.81
N PHE A 162 5.04 -1.25 20.61
CA PHE A 162 5.95 -1.77 21.65
C PHE A 162 5.22 -2.48 22.82
N LYS A 163 3.91 -2.28 22.98
CA LYS A 163 3.12 -2.92 24.04
C LYS A 163 2.52 -4.25 23.64
N TYR A 164 2.11 -4.41 22.37
CA TYR A 164 1.31 -5.55 21.92
C TYR A 164 2.01 -6.48 20.92
N SER A 165 3.09 -6.05 20.26
CA SER A 165 3.84 -6.92 19.36
C SER A 165 4.66 -7.91 20.17
N SER A 166 4.43 -9.22 19.97
CA SER A 166 5.26 -10.22 20.62
C SER A 166 6.67 -10.16 20.03
N PRO A 167 7.74 -10.35 20.85
CA PRO A 167 9.11 -10.41 20.34
C PRO A 167 9.29 -11.42 19.20
N LYS A 168 8.47 -12.47 19.19
CA LYS A 168 8.46 -13.52 18.16
C LYS A 168 7.95 -13.02 16.81
N GLU A 169 6.86 -12.26 16.78
CA GLU A 169 6.34 -11.66 15.53
C GLU A 169 7.32 -10.65 14.95
N VAL A 170 7.95 -9.84 15.80
CA VAL A 170 9.01 -8.91 15.39
C VAL A 170 10.20 -9.65 14.81
N ALA A 171 10.68 -10.71 15.47
CA ALA A 171 11.79 -11.53 14.99
C ALA A 171 11.48 -12.18 13.62
N THR A 172 10.32 -12.83 13.48
CA THR A 172 9.90 -13.45 12.21
C THR A 172 9.81 -12.42 11.09
N ALA A 173 9.34 -11.21 11.39
CA ALA A 173 9.23 -10.16 10.40
C ALA A 173 10.61 -9.62 9.96
N ILE A 174 11.56 -9.50 10.90
CA ILE A 174 12.98 -9.20 10.61
C ILE A 174 13.63 -10.33 9.79
N ASP A 175 13.38 -11.61 10.12
CA ASP A 175 13.91 -12.77 9.40
C ASP A 175 13.44 -12.81 7.93
N ASN A 176 12.19 -12.41 7.70
CA ASN A 176 11.62 -12.29 6.35
C ASN A 176 12.30 -11.19 5.51
N VAL A 177 12.55 -10.00 6.07
CA VAL A 177 13.23 -8.92 5.34
C VAL A 177 14.71 -9.20 5.12
N SER A 178 15.36 -9.83 6.09
CA SER A 178 16.76 -10.22 5.96
C SER A 178 17.00 -11.40 5.02
N GLN A 179 15.93 -11.94 4.40
CA GLN A 179 15.95 -13.13 3.54
C GLN A 179 16.53 -14.39 4.21
N LEU A 180 16.63 -14.39 5.55
CA LEU A 180 17.14 -15.54 6.31
C LEU A 180 16.25 -16.77 6.13
N ASP A 181 14.95 -16.56 5.90
CA ASP A 181 13.99 -17.60 5.56
C ASP A 181 14.40 -18.46 4.36
N LEU A 182 15.04 -17.87 3.35
CA LEU A 182 15.54 -18.59 2.17
C LEU A 182 16.73 -19.48 2.55
N VAL A 183 17.60 -18.97 3.43
CA VAL A 183 18.75 -19.71 3.97
C VAL A 183 18.28 -20.87 4.84
N PHE A 184 17.29 -20.66 5.71
CA PHE A 184 16.72 -21.71 6.55
C PHE A 184 16.01 -22.79 5.73
N LYS A 185 15.24 -22.41 4.69
CA LYS A 185 14.61 -23.38 3.77
C LYS A 185 15.64 -24.20 3.00
N ALA A 186 16.72 -23.55 2.52
CA ALA A 186 17.81 -24.25 1.86
C ALA A 186 18.51 -25.23 2.82
N ALA A 187 18.86 -24.79 4.02
CA ALA A 187 19.49 -25.61 5.04
C ALA A 187 18.62 -26.80 5.47
N GLY A 188 17.30 -26.59 5.61
CA GLY A 188 16.33 -27.64 5.91
C GLY A 188 16.19 -28.69 4.81
N ASN A 189 16.28 -28.28 3.54
CA ASN A 189 16.29 -29.23 2.41
C ASN A 189 17.61 -30.03 2.38
N LEU A 190 18.76 -29.37 2.60
CA LEU A 190 20.07 -30.02 2.67
C LEU A 190 20.14 -31.07 3.79
N THR A 191 19.61 -30.78 4.98
CA THR A 191 19.58 -31.74 6.11
C THR A 191 18.65 -32.93 5.91
N LYS A 192 17.63 -32.80 5.04
CA LYS A 192 16.79 -33.94 4.64
C LYS A 192 17.54 -34.88 3.69
N TYR A 193 18.34 -34.32 2.78
CA TYR A 193 19.18 -35.10 1.87
C TYR A 193 20.36 -35.79 2.56
N GLU A 194 20.88 -35.26 3.67
CA GLU A 194 21.91 -35.94 4.48
C GLU A 194 21.39 -37.16 5.26
N ARG A 195 20.06 -37.34 5.34
CA ARG A 195 19.41 -38.44 6.10
C ARG A 195 18.89 -39.57 5.21
N GLU A 196 19.12 -39.49 3.90
CA GLU A 196 18.98 -40.59 2.93
C GLU A 196 20.36 -41.15 2.56
#